data_AF-A0A5E4JIT5-F1
#
_entry.id   AF-A0A5E4JIT5-F1
#
_cell.length_a   1.000
_cell.length_b   1.000
_cell.length_c   1.000
_cell.angle_alpha   90.00
_cell.angle_beta   90.00
_cell.angle_gamma   90.00
#
_symmetry.space_group_name_H-M   'P 1'
#
loop_
_entity.id
_entity.type
_entity.pdbx_description
1 polymer ?
#
loop_
_entity_poly.entity_id
_entity_poly.type
_entity_poly.pdbx_seq_one_letter_code
_entity_poly.pdbx_strand_id
1 'polypeptide(L)'
;MVELSESGLIEKELTLRNLRLTKEVLETRRSIARWLALSLGILNPGESRLSSVAVLDALMHFQFVEKSNPDVNALMLYIGKNWEEINEKTLRYHLLRMKRMGLVENAQGKFCLRSPSVGDRFDAHTWAMSLYEKDYREIAAKVGDAITELKSKSVVGGSA
;
A
#
# COMPACT_ATOMS: atom_id res chain seq x y z
N MET A 1 -24.80 6.05 -18.56
CA MET A 1 -23.72 6.97 -18.19
C MET A 1 -22.85 7.15 -19.42
N VAL A 2 -22.51 8.38 -19.79
CA VAL A 2 -21.48 8.62 -20.80
C VAL A 2 -20.15 8.46 -20.08
N GLU A 3 -19.46 7.35 -20.33
CA GLU A 3 -18.08 7.21 -19.90
C GLU A 3 -17.20 8.10 -20.76
N LEU A 4 -16.31 8.86 -20.12
CA LEU A 4 -15.27 9.60 -20.83
C LEU A 4 -14.30 8.59 -21.46
N SER A 5 -13.92 8.81 -22.73
CA SER A 5 -12.97 7.95 -23.46
C SER A 5 -11.63 7.80 -22.73
N GLU A 6 -11.25 8.82 -21.97
CA GLU A 6 -10.00 8.92 -21.23
C GLU A 6 -9.95 7.98 -20.03
N SER A 7 -11.09 7.42 -19.60
CA SER A 7 -11.14 6.41 -18.53
C SER A 7 -10.28 5.18 -18.86
N GLY A 8 -10.15 4.83 -20.15
CA GLY A 8 -9.26 3.76 -20.62
C GLY A 8 -7.76 4.08 -20.55
N LEU A 9 -7.37 5.31 -20.22
CA LEU A 9 -5.97 5.74 -20.09
C LEU A 9 -5.45 5.63 -18.64
N ILE A 10 -6.26 5.14 -17.69
CA ILE A 10 -5.83 4.96 -16.31
C ILE A 10 -4.81 3.81 -16.25
N GLU A 11 -3.54 4.16 -16.07
CA GLU A 11 -2.45 3.19 -15.92
C GLU A 11 -2.39 2.60 -14.50
N LYS A 12 -2.76 3.40 -13.48
CA LYS A 12 -2.66 3.03 -12.07
C LYS A 12 -3.59 3.86 -11.19
N GLU A 13 -4.20 3.21 -10.22
CA GLU A 13 -4.93 3.86 -9.13
C GLU A 13 -4.21 3.67 -7.79
N LEU A 14 -4.05 4.76 -7.04
CA LEU A 14 -3.50 4.74 -5.69
C LEU A 14 -4.63 5.01 -4.69
N THR A 15 -4.79 4.12 -3.72
CA THR A 15 -5.71 4.36 -2.60
C THR A 15 -4.92 4.69 -1.35
N LEU A 16 -5.10 5.90 -0.85
CA LEU A 16 -4.65 6.34 0.47
C LEU A 16 -5.82 7.00 1.21
N ARG A 17 -6.22 6.43 2.34
CA ARG A 17 -7.37 6.92 3.10
C ARG A 17 -6.90 7.71 4.32
N ASN A 18 -7.37 8.95 4.43
CA ASN A 18 -7.19 9.75 5.63
C ASN A 18 -8.22 9.31 6.68
N LEU A 19 -7.82 8.42 7.58
CA LEU A 19 -8.65 7.95 8.69
C LEU A 19 -8.31 8.72 9.96
N ARG A 20 -9.32 8.97 10.79
CA ARG A 20 -9.08 9.48 12.16
C ARG A 20 -8.29 8.44 12.95
N LEU A 21 -7.22 8.86 13.61
CA LEU A 21 -6.47 8.02 14.53
C LEU A 21 -6.94 8.33 15.96
N THR A 22 -7.95 7.59 16.43
CA THR A 22 -8.56 7.80 17.75
C THR A 22 -7.92 6.89 18.80
N LYS A 23 -8.27 7.08 20.07
CA LYS A 23 -7.75 6.23 21.16
C LYS A 23 -8.19 4.78 21.00
N GLU A 24 -9.44 4.56 20.58
CA GLU A 24 -10.04 3.24 20.33
C GLU A 24 -9.30 2.46 19.22
N VAL A 25 -8.75 3.18 18.23
CA VAL A 25 -7.89 2.57 17.22
C VAL A 25 -6.63 2.00 17.85
N LEU A 26 -6.06 2.72 18.82
CA LEU A 26 -4.77 2.39 19.44
C LEU A 26 -4.88 1.37 20.59
N GLU A 27 -6.09 1.03 21.04
CA GLU A 27 -6.32 0.13 22.19
C GLU A 27 -5.78 -1.28 21.98
N THR A 28 -5.88 -1.82 20.76
CA THR A 28 -5.48 -3.20 20.49
C THR A 28 -4.67 -3.30 19.20
N ARG A 29 -3.71 -4.23 19.19
CA ARG A 29 -2.92 -4.56 17.99
C ARG A 29 -3.80 -4.85 16.78
N ARG A 30 -4.90 -5.59 16.97
CA ARG A 30 -5.86 -5.91 15.89
C ARG A 30 -6.57 -4.67 15.37
N SER A 31 -6.92 -3.72 16.24
CA SER A 31 -7.53 -2.45 15.84
C SER A 31 -6.57 -1.60 15.01
N ILE A 32 -5.30 -1.50 15.45
CA ILE A 32 -4.23 -0.83 14.71
C ILE A 32 -3.99 -1.48 13.35
N ALA A 33 -3.87 -2.81 13.29
CA ALA A 33 -3.66 -3.54 12.04
C ALA A 33 -4.80 -3.33 11.04
N ARG A 34 -6.06 -3.35 11.50
CA ARG A 34 -7.22 -3.04 10.65
C ARG A 34 -7.20 -1.60 10.16
N TRP A 35 -6.86 -0.66 11.03
CA TRP A 35 -6.73 0.75 10.66
C TRP A 35 -5.67 0.94 9.58
N LEU A 36 -4.49 0.34 9.74
CA LEU A 36 -3.43 0.36 8.72
C LEU A 36 -3.89 -0.27 7.40
N ALA A 37 -4.52 -1.44 7.45
CA ALA A 37 -5.02 -2.11 6.26
C ALA A 37 -6.07 -1.27 5.51
N LEU A 38 -6.93 -0.54 6.23
CA LEU A 38 -7.89 0.38 5.63
C LEU A 38 -7.20 1.63 5.09
N SER A 39 -6.27 2.25 5.82
CA SER A 39 -5.53 3.44 5.37
C SER A 39 -4.76 3.18 4.08
N LEU A 40 -4.15 1.99 3.96
CA LEU A 40 -3.31 1.57 2.82
C LEU A 40 -4.10 0.94 1.65
N GLY A 41 -5.42 0.88 1.73
CA GLY A 41 -6.26 0.28 0.68
C GLY A 41 -6.16 -1.24 0.56
N ILE A 42 -5.55 -1.94 1.52
CA ILE A 42 -5.46 -3.41 1.55
C ILE A 42 -6.85 -4.02 1.79
N LEU A 43 -7.60 -3.45 2.73
CA LEU A 43 -8.94 -3.87 3.07
C LEU A 43 -9.94 -2.87 2.47
N ASN A 44 -11.01 -3.36 1.86
CA ASN A 44 -12.11 -2.48 1.42
C ASN A 44 -13.09 -2.17 2.55
N PRO A 45 -13.77 -1.01 2.55
CA PRO A 45 -14.85 -0.74 3.48
C PRO A 45 -15.93 -1.83 3.37
N GLY A 46 -16.36 -2.37 4.51
CA GLY A 46 -17.37 -3.45 4.55
C GLY A 46 -16.83 -4.86 4.30
N GLU A 47 -15.54 -5.02 3.97
CA GLU A 47 -14.93 -6.35 3.85
C GLU A 47 -14.71 -6.97 5.24
N SER A 48 -15.24 -8.18 5.44
CA SER A 48 -15.18 -8.90 6.72
C SER A 48 -13.99 -9.86 6.84
N ARG A 49 -13.36 -10.23 5.71
CA ARG A 49 -12.25 -11.20 5.70
C ARG A 49 -10.96 -10.55 6.19
N LEU A 50 -10.49 -10.98 7.34
CA LEU A 50 -9.32 -10.40 8.02
C LEU A 50 -7.99 -11.09 7.66
N SER A 51 -7.98 -12.09 6.78
CA SER A 51 -6.76 -12.80 6.40
C SER A 51 -5.70 -11.88 5.79
N SER A 52 -6.12 -10.87 5.00
CA SER A 52 -5.22 -9.83 4.48
C SER A 52 -4.63 -8.95 5.59
N VAL A 53 -5.42 -8.67 6.64
CA VAL A 53 -5.00 -7.90 7.82
C VAL A 53 -3.98 -8.69 8.64
N ALA A 54 -4.20 -9.99 8.83
CA ALA A 54 -3.26 -10.87 9.52
C ALA A 54 -1.90 -10.93 8.81
N VAL A 55 -1.91 -11.00 7.46
CA VAL A 55 -0.68 -10.95 6.66
C VAL A 55 0.03 -9.60 6.80
N LEU A 56 -0.70 -8.49 6.80
CA LEU A 56 -0.13 -7.16 7.03
C LEU A 56 0.51 -7.07 8.42
N ASP A 57 -0.19 -7.49 9.47
CA ASP A 57 0.31 -7.44 10.85
C ASP A 57 1.58 -8.28 11.01
N ALA A 58 1.63 -9.47 10.41
CA ALA A 58 2.82 -10.31 10.41
C ALA A 58 4.02 -9.60 9.75
N LEU A 59 3.83 -9.00 8.56
CA LEU A 59 4.88 -8.25 7.87
C LEU A 59 5.35 -7.04 8.69
N MET A 60 4.42 -6.31 9.31
CA MET A 60 4.72 -5.16 10.18
C MET A 60 5.52 -5.59 11.41
N HIS A 61 5.15 -6.71 12.04
CA HIS A 61 5.90 -7.27 13.16
C HIS A 61 7.33 -7.60 12.77
N PHE A 62 7.53 -8.40 11.72
CA PHE A 62 8.87 -8.79 11.33
C PHE A 62 9.73 -7.61 10.87
N GLN A 63 9.14 -6.64 10.16
CA GLN A 63 9.86 -5.45 9.73
C GLN A 63 10.24 -4.56 10.92
N PHE A 64 9.27 -4.12 11.72
CA PHE A 64 9.49 -3.02 12.66
C PHE A 64 9.84 -3.47 14.08
N VAL A 65 9.53 -4.72 14.44
CA VAL A 65 9.85 -5.29 15.76
C VAL A 65 11.08 -6.17 15.66
N GLU A 66 11.03 -7.21 14.81
CA GLU A 66 12.11 -8.19 14.69
C GLU A 66 13.25 -7.74 13.77
N LYS A 67 13.04 -6.67 12.98
CA LYS A 67 13.99 -6.15 11.99
C LYS A 67 14.55 -7.24 11.07
N SER A 68 13.68 -8.14 10.61
CA SER A 68 14.04 -9.33 9.83
C SER A 68 13.09 -9.58 8.66
N ASN A 69 13.52 -10.46 7.73
CA ASN A 69 12.74 -10.87 6.57
C ASN A 69 12.20 -12.29 6.77
N PRO A 70 10.89 -12.49 6.99
CA PRO A 70 10.32 -13.80 7.21
C PRO A 70 10.17 -14.57 5.88
N ASP A 71 10.19 -15.91 5.97
CA ASP A 71 9.65 -16.78 4.92
C ASP A 71 8.17 -17.09 5.19
N VAL A 72 7.59 -17.90 4.31
CA VAL A 72 6.21 -18.39 4.42
C VAL A 72 5.94 -19.09 5.75
N ASN A 73 6.86 -19.93 6.23
CA ASN A 73 6.67 -20.69 7.47
C ASN A 73 6.67 -19.76 8.69
N ALA A 74 7.60 -18.81 8.74
CA ALA A 74 7.64 -17.80 9.80
C ALA A 74 6.37 -16.94 9.84
N LEU A 75 5.85 -16.53 8.66
CA LEU A 75 4.60 -15.80 8.55
C LEU A 75 3.40 -16.63 9.03
N MET A 76 3.29 -17.89 8.59
CA MET A 76 2.21 -18.80 9.02
C MET A 76 2.23 -19.04 10.53
N LEU A 77 3.41 -19.28 11.10
CA LEU A 77 3.59 -19.46 12.55
C LEU A 77 3.18 -18.23 13.34
N TYR A 78 3.56 -17.03 12.88
CA TYR A 78 3.13 -15.78 13.51
C TYR A 78 1.61 -15.63 13.44
N ILE A 79 1.03 -15.85 12.27
CA ILE A 79 -0.41 -15.70 12.03
C ILE A 79 -1.20 -16.69 12.89
N GLY A 80 -0.84 -17.97 12.93
CA GLY A 80 -1.54 -18.98 13.73
C GLY A 80 -1.49 -18.73 15.24
N LYS A 81 -0.51 -17.98 15.75
CA LYS A 81 -0.43 -17.59 17.17
C LYS A 81 -1.26 -16.35 17.52
N ASN A 82 -1.45 -15.43 16.57
CA ASN A 82 -2.00 -14.09 16.84
C ASN A 82 -3.37 -13.83 16.18
N TRP A 83 -3.69 -14.62 15.17
CA TRP A 83 -4.86 -14.52 14.29
C TRP A 83 -5.43 -15.92 14.02
N GLU A 84 -6.45 -16.00 13.17
CA GLU A 84 -6.94 -17.29 12.66
C GLU A 84 -5.89 -17.92 11.75
N GLU A 85 -5.75 -19.24 11.86
CA GLU A 85 -4.82 -20.01 11.05
C GLU A 85 -5.10 -19.81 9.56
N ILE A 86 -4.03 -19.61 8.78
CA ILE A 86 -4.10 -19.38 7.34
C ILE A 86 -3.38 -20.49 6.60
N ASN A 87 -4.00 -21.02 5.54
CA ASN A 87 -3.30 -21.95 4.65
C ASN A 87 -2.30 -21.19 3.74
N GLU A 88 -1.26 -21.90 3.30
CA GLU A 88 -0.19 -21.35 2.48
C GLU A 88 -0.70 -20.70 1.18
N LYS A 89 -1.70 -21.30 0.52
CA LYS A 89 -2.29 -20.76 -0.72
C LYS A 89 -2.87 -19.36 -0.50
N THR A 90 -3.60 -19.18 0.60
CA THR A 90 -4.24 -17.90 0.95
C THR A 90 -3.20 -16.87 1.37
N LEU A 91 -2.17 -17.28 2.12
CA LEU A 91 -1.04 -16.41 2.45
C LEU A 91 -0.33 -15.91 1.18
N ARG A 92 0.03 -16.81 0.27
CA ARG A 92 0.70 -16.47 -1.00
C ARG A 92 -0.17 -15.56 -1.87
N TYR A 93 -1.48 -15.79 -1.90
CA TYR A 93 -2.42 -14.91 -2.60
C TYR A 93 -2.36 -13.48 -2.06
N HIS A 94 -2.39 -13.29 -0.74
CA HIS A 94 -2.31 -11.96 -0.13
C HIS A 94 -0.93 -11.30 -0.34
N LEU A 95 0.16 -12.05 -0.20
CA LEU A 95 1.51 -11.54 -0.48
C LEU A 95 1.65 -11.07 -1.94
N LEU A 96 1.11 -11.85 -2.89
CA LEU A 96 1.11 -11.48 -4.30
C LEU A 96 0.27 -10.22 -4.55
N ARG A 97 -0.92 -10.13 -3.94
CA ARG A 97 -1.79 -8.94 -4.05
C ARG A 97 -1.07 -7.70 -3.50
N MET A 98 -0.48 -7.78 -2.30
CA MET A 98 0.27 -6.67 -1.70
C MET A 98 1.51 -6.30 -2.51
N LYS A 99 2.18 -7.26 -3.14
CA LYS A 99 3.27 -7.00 -4.08
C LYS A 99 2.80 -6.23 -5.30
N ARG A 100 1.65 -6.60 -5.89
CA ARG A 100 1.03 -5.86 -7.01
C ARG A 100 0.61 -4.44 -6.61
N MET A 101 0.22 -4.23 -5.35
CA MET A 101 -0.03 -2.91 -4.79
C MET A 101 1.25 -2.09 -4.53
N GLY A 102 2.44 -2.69 -4.68
CA GLY A 102 3.72 -2.03 -4.40
C GLY A 102 4.09 -1.95 -2.93
N LEU A 103 3.41 -2.68 -2.04
CA LEU A 103 3.64 -2.64 -0.60
C LEU A 103 4.66 -3.68 -0.11
N VAL A 104 4.80 -4.80 -0.84
CA VAL A 104 5.63 -5.95 -0.43
C VAL A 104 6.63 -6.29 -1.51
N GLU A 105 7.83 -6.64 -1.09
CA GLU A 105 8.92 -7.15 -1.91
C GLU A 105 9.31 -8.55 -1.46
N ASN A 106 9.92 -9.32 -2.35
CA ASN A 106 10.45 -10.62 -2.01
C ASN A 106 11.78 -10.88 -2.70
N ALA A 107 12.72 -11.46 -1.95
CA ALA A 107 14.01 -11.89 -2.45
C ALA A 107 14.34 -13.26 -1.83
N GLN A 108 14.73 -14.23 -2.66
CA GLN A 108 15.13 -15.57 -2.19
C GLN A 108 14.12 -16.25 -1.25
N GLY A 109 12.82 -16.09 -1.52
CA GLY A 109 11.74 -16.68 -0.70
C GLY A 109 11.47 -15.98 0.64
N LYS A 110 12.17 -14.89 0.95
CA LYS A 110 11.90 -14.00 2.08
C LYS A 110 11.10 -12.80 1.63
N PHE A 111 10.21 -12.31 2.50
CA PHE A 111 9.31 -11.20 2.25
C PHE A 111 9.65 -10.02 3.14
N CYS A 112 9.46 -8.81 2.64
CA CYS A 112 9.50 -7.59 3.46
C CYS A 112 8.54 -6.55 2.91
N LEU A 113 8.26 -5.53 3.70
CA LEU A 113 7.65 -4.32 3.16
C LEU A 113 8.63 -3.68 2.17
N ARG A 114 8.10 -3.00 1.13
CA ARG A 114 8.91 -2.27 0.16
C ARG A 114 9.83 -1.32 0.91
N SER A 115 11.12 -1.36 0.57
CA SER A 115 12.10 -0.48 1.22
C SER A 115 12.02 0.95 0.67
N PRO A 116 12.22 1.98 1.51
CA PRO A 116 12.34 3.35 1.03
C PRO A 116 13.58 3.48 0.13
N SER A 117 13.53 4.39 -0.85
CA SER A 117 14.70 4.71 -1.68
C SER A 117 15.79 5.46 -0.93
N VAL A 118 15.43 6.13 0.18
CA VAL A 118 16.34 6.90 1.03
C VAL A 118 15.97 6.65 2.49
N GLY A 119 16.97 6.41 3.33
CA GLY A 119 16.82 6.23 4.78
C GLY A 119 16.72 4.77 5.24
N ASP A 120 16.42 4.58 6.53
CA ASP A 120 16.33 3.26 7.16
C ASP A 120 14.96 2.62 6.90
N ARG A 121 14.96 1.43 6.28
CA ARG A 121 13.76 0.63 6.05
C ARG A 121 13.04 0.22 7.34
N PHE A 122 13.72 0.19 8.49
CA PHE A 122 13.14 -0.17 9.78
C PHE A 122 12.57 1.05 10.53
N ASP A 123 12.69 2.26 10.00
CA ASP A 123 12.03 3.44 10.54
C ASP A 123 10.61 3.58 9.96
N ALA A 124 9.59 3.58 10.83
CA ALA A 124 8.20 3.56 10.41
C ALA A 124 7.79 4.85 9.69
N HIS A 125 8.32 6.01 10.12
CA HIS A 125 8.01 7.29 9.50
C HIS A 125 8.60 7.39 8.09
N THR A 126 9.88 7.06 7.95
CA THR A 126 10.60 7.00 6.66
C THR A 126 9.91 6.04 5.70
N TRP A 127 9.57 4.83 6.18
CA TRP A 127 8.83 3.87 5.38
C TRP A 127 7.48 4.44 4.91
N ALA A 128 6.67 4.99 5.82
CA ALA A 128 5.34 5.50 5.49
C ALA A 128 5.38 6.64 4.46
N MET A 129 6.34 7.56 4.59
CA MET A 129 6.53 8.67 3.64
C MET A 129 6.95 8.19 2.24
N SER A 130 7.68 7.07 2.16
CA SER A 130 8.20 6.55 0.88
C SER A 130 7.18 5.76 0.05
N LEU A 131 6.10 5.26 0.67
CA LEU A 131 5.18 4.28 0.08
C LEU A 131 4.65 4.68 -1.31
N TYR A 132 4.28 5.95 -1.46
CA TYR A 132 3.68 6.50 -2.67
C TYR A 132 4.53 7.58 -3.30
N GLU A 133 5.76 7.83 -2.81
CA GLU A 133 6.57 8.96 -3.26
C GLU A 133 6.86 8.87 -4.75
N LYS A 134 7.31 7.70 -5.21
CA LYS A 134 7.59 7.46 -6.64
C LYS A 134 6.35 7.67 -7.50
N ASP A 135 5.22 7.10 -7.07
CA ASP A 135 3.98 7.16 -7.82
C ASP A 135 3.41 8.59 -7.86
N TYR A 136 3.48 9.30 -6.74
CA TYR A 136 3.09 10.71 -6.66
C TYR A 136 3.94 11.58 -7.59
N ARG A 137 5.27 11.40 -7.58
CA ARG A 137 6.18 12.16 -8.45
C ARG A 137 5.88 11.93 -9.92
N GLU A 138 5.63 10.68 -10.31
CA GLU A 138 5.28 10.33 -11.70
C GLU A 138 3.95 10.96 -12.13
N ILE A 139 2.91 10.83 -11.29
CA ILE A 139 1.59 11.43 -11.57
C ILE A 139 1.69 12.95 -11.65
N ALA A 140 2.38 13.58 -10.69
CA ALA A 140 2.55 15.03 -10.65
C ALA A 140 3.29 15.57 -11.89
N ALA A 141 4.31 14.84 -12.38
CA ALA A 141 5.00 15.20 -13.62
C ALA A 141 4.05 15.18 -14.83
N LYS A 142 3.31 14.09 -15.04
CA LYS A 142 2.32 13.97 -16.14
C LYS A 142 1.26 15.07 -16.08
N VAL A 143 0.77 15.40 -14.88
CA VAL A 143 -0.19 16.50 -14.67
C VAL A 143 0.45 17.85 -15.02
N GLY A 144 1.70 18.09 -14.61
CA GLY A 144 2.44 19.31 -14.93
C GLY A 144 2.66 19.50 -16.43
N ASP A 145 3.02 18.42 -17.14
CA ASP A 145 3.19 18.43 -18.60
C ASP A 145 1.86 18.75 -19.30
N ALA A 146 0.75 18.13 -18.87
CA ALA A 146 -0.58 18.41 -19.40
C ALA A 146 -1.02 19.86 -19.18
N ILE A 147 -0.75 20.45 -18.01
CA ILE A 147 -1.03 21.87 -17.73
C ILE A 147 -0.19 22.78 -18.62
N THR A 148 1.09 22.45 -18.84
CA THR A 148 1.99 23.22 -19.69
C THR A 148 1.47 23.25 -21.14
N GLU A 149 1.05 22.09 -21.66
CA GLU A 149 0.47 21.97 -22.98
C GLU A 149 -0.90 22.66 -23.11
N LEU A 150 -1.72 22.64 -22.05
CA LEU A 150 -2.97 23.39 -22.04
C LEU A 150 -2.72 24.90 -22.17
N LYS A 151 -1.71 25.43 -21.46
CA LYS A 151 -1.34 26.85 -21.53
C LYS A 151 -0.84 27.24 -22.92
N SER A 152 -0.04 26.40 -23.59
CA SER A 152 0.48 26.69 -24.93
C SER A 152 -0.65 26.81 -25.97
N LYS A 153 -1.66 25.93 -25.90
CA LYS A 153 -2.82 25.94 -26.81
C LYS A 153 -3.78 27.10 -26.54
N SER A 154 -3.85 27.58 -25.30
CA SER A 154 -4.69 28.73 -24.92
C SER A 154 -4.22 30.04 -25.54
N VAL A 155 -2.92 30.18 -25.82
CA VAL A 155 -2.31 31.41 -26.35
C VAL A 155 -2.54 31.57 -27.87
N VAL A 156 -2.81 30.47 -28.59
CA VAL A 156 -2.99 30.48 -30.06
C VAL A 156 -4.41 30.90 -30.48
N GLY A 157 -5.37 31.02 -29.56
CA GLY A 157 -6.76 31.42 -29.85
C GLY A 157 -7.05 32.93 -29.81
N GLY A 158 -6.05 33.78 -29.58
CA GLY A 158 -6.20 35.23 -29.38
C GLY A 158 -5.59 36.08 -30.50
N SER A 159 -5.86 35.75 -31.76
CA SER A 159 -5.52 36.61 -32.91
C SER A 159 -6.55 36.39 -34.02
N ALA A 160 -7.67 37.09 -33.91
CA ALA A 160 -8.56 37.45 -35.01
C ALA A 160 -8.93 38.92 -34.84
#